data_AF-A0A7W0V055-F1
#
_entry.id   AF-A0A7W0V055-F1
#
_cell.length_a   1.000
_cell.length_b   1.000
_cell.length_c   1.000
_cell.angle_alpha   90.00
_cell.angle_beta   90.00
_cell.angle_gamma   90.00
#
_symmetry.space_group_name_H-M   'P 1'
#
loop_
_entity.id
_entity.type
_entity.pdbx_description
1 polymer ?
#
loop_
_entity_poly.entity_id
_entity_poly.type
_entity_poly.pdbx_seq_one_letter_code
_entity_poly.pdbx_strand_id
1 'polypeptide(L)'
;MQELYQTLHKAEGLETINVDQDVKIKGRSGCKHQIDVYWEFEMVGQVHRVAIECKHYKEGIEIGKLRDFFGVLHDIGDVKGIFVAKAGYDSGAIKFANYYNISLQEARVATDEDWEGRVKDINFNVTGCFVRITDANQG
;
A
#
# COMPACT_ATOMS: atom_id res chain seq x y z
N MET A 1 -4.63 -3.29 -6.62
CA MET A 1 -5.09 -1.88 -6.70
C MET A 1 -6.18 -1.58 -5.68
N GLN A 2 -7.30 -2.33 -5.69
CA GLN A 2 -8.44 -2.09 -4.78
C GLN A 2 -8.08 -2.29 -3.29
N GLU A 3 -7.21 -3.25 -2.96
CA GLU A 3 -6.71 -3.47 -1.60
C GLU A 3 -5.87 -2.30 -1.08
N LEU A 4 -5.00 -1.71 -1.91
CA LEU A 4 -4.19 -0.55 -1.52
C LEU A 4 -5.08 0.64 -1.13
N TYR A 5 -6.13 0.90 -1.92
CA TYR A 5 -7.12 1.94 -1.62
C TYR A 5 -7.82 1.69 -0.27
N GLN A 6 -8.27 0.45 -0.04
CA GLN A 6 -8.91 0.06 1.22
C GLN A 6 -7.95 0.20 2.42
N THR A 7 -6.66 -0.11 2.24
CA THR A 7 -5.65 0.07 3.29
C THR A 7 -5.43 1.54 3.61
N LEU A 8 -5.31 2.41 2.61
CA LEU A 8 -5.13 3.85 2.84
C LEU A 8 -6.33 4.48 3.55
N HIS A 9 -7.55 4.07 3.17
CA HIS A 9 -8.77 4.55 3.82
C HIS A 9 -8.88 4.07 5.28
N LYS A 10 -8.16 3.00 5.66
CA LYS A 10 -8.11 2.45 7.02
C LYS A 10 -6.85 2.84 7.78
N ALA A 11 -6.01 3.72 7.23
CA ALA A 11 -4.81 4.19 7.91
C ALA A 11 -5.23 4.99 9.16
N GLU A 12 -5.20 4.33 10.33
CA GLU A 12 -5.59 4.95 11.60
C GLU A 12 -4.65 6.11 11.94
N GLY A 13 -5.22 7.22 12.41
CA GLY A 13 -4.47 8.41 12.84
C GLY A 13 -4.16 9.44 11.74
N LEU A 14 -4.68 9.24 10.52
CA LEU A 14 -4.58 10.22 9.43
C LEU A 14 -5.97 10.67 8.96
N GLU A 15 -6.15 11.98 8.85
CA GLU A 15 -7.36 12.53 8.23
C GLU A 15 -7.19 12.54 6.71
N THR A 16 -7.76 11.53 6.05
CA THR A 16 -7.71 11.44 4.59
C THR A 16 -8.58 12.53 3.98
N ILE A 17 -7.98 13.37 3.13
CA ILE A 17 -8.67 14.41 2.37
C ILE A 17 -9.22 13.81 1.07
N ASN A 18 -8.38 13.08 0.34
CA ASN A 18 -8.75 12.50 -0.95
C ASN A 18 -7.87 11.30 -1.31
N VAL A 19 -8.46 10.29 -1.95
CA VAL A 19 -7.73 9.18 -2.57
C VAL A 19 -8.28 8.97 -3.97
N ASP A 20 -7.50 9.35 -4.98
CA ASP A 20 -7.84 9.16 -6.39
C ASP A 20 -7.08 7.98 -6.99
N GLN A 21 -7.72 7.30 -7.94
CA GLN A 21 -7.13 6.21 -8.71
C GLN A 21 -7.05 6.60 -10.19
N ASP A 22 -5.99 6.14 -10.87
CA ASP A 22 -5.78 6.33 -12.31
C ASP A 22 -5.92 7.81 -12.76
N VAL A 23 -5.31 8.71 -11.99
CA VAL A 23 -5.47 10.16 -12.15
C VAL A 23 -4.35 10.75 -13.00
N LYS A 24 -4.67 11.79 -13.77
CA LYS A 24 -3.68 12.58 -14.54
C LYS A 24 -3.38 13.89 -13.84
N ILE A 25 -2.16 14.02 -13.31
CA ILE A 25 -1.67 15.24 -12.66
C ILE A 25 -0.82 16.04 -13.64
N LYS A 26 -1.08 17.34 -13.77
CA LYS A 26 -0.28 18.23 -14.62
C LYS A 26 0.97 18.67 -13.87
N GLY A 27 2.15 18.37 -14.43
CA GLY A 27 3.43 18.81 -13.89
C GLY A 27 3.78 20.25 -14.28
N ARG A 28 4.87 20.76 -13.71
CA ARG A 28 5.41 22.11 -13.95
C ARG A 28 5.82 22.31 -15.40
N SER A 29 6.27 21.26 -16.08
CA SER A 29 6.56 21.24 -17.52
C SER A 29 5.33 21.45 -18.41
N GLY A 30 4.12 21.28 -17.86
CA GLY A 30 2.87 21.25 -18.61
C GLY A 30 2.44 19.85 -19.07
N CYS A 31 3.33 18.84 -18.96
CA CYS A 31 3.00 17.44 -19.22
C CYS A 31 1.96 16.92 -18.23
N LYS A 32 1.13 15.96 -18.67
CA LYS A 32 0.21 15.23 -17.79
C LYS A 32 0.82 13.88 -17.48
N HIS A 33 1.01 13.60 -16.20
CA HIS A 33 1.53 12.34 -15.68
C HIS A 33 0.38 11.51 -15.14
N GLN A 34 0.30 10.26 -15.58
CA GLN A 34 -0.64 9.29 -15.04
C GLN A 34 -0.05 8.72 -13.75
N ILE A 35 -0.84 8.71 -12.68
CA ILE A 35 -0.49 8.17 -11.37
C ILE A 35 -1.52 7.10 -11.00
N ASP A 36 -1.07 5.91 -10.61
CA ASP A 36 -1.96 4.81 -10.27
C ASP A 36 -2.84 5.12 -9.05
N VAL A 37 -2.25 5.67 -7.99
CA VAL A 37 -2.98 6.19 -6.82
C VAL A 37 -2.36 7.51 -6.35
N TYR A 38 -3.20 8.52 -6.16
CA TYR A 38 -2.80 9.80 -5.60
C TYR A 38 -3.57 10.05 -4.31
N TRP A 39 -2.86 10.26 -3.21
CA TRP A 39 -3.42 10.37 -1.87
C TRP A 39 -3.05 11.70 -1.24
N GLU A 40 -4.07 12.41 -0.75
CA GLU A 40 -3.92 13.60 0.06
C GLU A 40 -4.50 13.36 1.46
N PHE A 41 -3.76 13.76 2.49
CA PHE A 41 -4.18 13.64 3.88
C PHE A 41 -3.63 14.81 4.71
N GLU A 42 -4.29 15.12 5.82
CA GLU A 42 -3.82 16.10 6.78
C GLU A 42 -3.09 15.43 7.95
N MET A 43 -1.95 15.98 8.33
CA MET A 43 -1.22 15.62 9.54
C MET A 43 -0.67 16.89 10.20
N VAL A 44 -1.01 17.11 11.47
CA VAL A 44 -0.58 18.30 12.25
C VAL A 44 -0.85 19.63 11.51
N GLY A 45 -2.04 19.78 10.91
CA GLY A 45 -2.43 21.01 10.20
C GLY A 45 -1.77 21.21 8.84
N GLN A 46 -1.07 20.20 8.31
CA GLN A 46 -0.39 20.26 7.00
C GLN A 46 -0.94 19.20 6.06
N VAL A 47 -1.20 19.60 4.82
CA VAL A 47 -1.61 18.69 3.75
C VAL A 47 -0.37 18.00 3.18
N HIS A 48 -0.40 16.68 3.21
CA HIS A 48 0.61 15.81 2.62
C HIS A 48 0.06 15.15 1.36
N ARG A 49 0.93 15.01 0.35
CA ARG A 49 0.60 14.42 -0.95
C ARG A 49 1.50 13.23 -1.21
N VAL A 50 0.91 12.14 -1.66
CA VAL A 50 1.62 10.91 -2.00
C VAL A 50 1.16 10.43 -3.37
N ALA A 51 2.09 10.30 -4.31
CA ALA A 51 1.89 9.58 -5.55
C ALA A 51 2.41 8.15 -5.38
N ILE A 52 1.60 7.18 -5.76
CA ILE A 52 1.91 5.76 -5.65
C ILE A 52 1.85 5.15 -7.05
N GLU A 53 2.97 4.55 -7.46
CA GLU A 53 3.09 3.80 -8.70
C GLU A 53 3.12 2.31 -8.37
N CYS A 54 2.30 1.51 -9.03
CA CYS A 54 2.17 0.07 -8.79
C CYS A 54 2.53 -0.71 -10.05
N LYS A 55 3.60 -1.49 -9.97
CA LYS A 55 4.05 -2.33 -11.08
C LYS A 55 3.87 -3.82 -10.77
N HIS A 56 3.11 -4.49 -11.63
CA HIS A 56 2.82 -5.92 -11.58
C HIS A 56 3.74 -6.74 -12.48
N TYR A 57 5.05 -6.47 -12.46
CA TYR A 57 6.00 -7.26 -13.26
C TYR A 57 6.29 -8.62 -12.61
N LYS A 58 6.60 -9.61 -13.45
CA LYS A 58 7.02 -10.96 -13.03
C LYS A 58 8.50 -11.02 -12.61
N GLU A 59 9.28 -10.02 -13.00
CA GLU A 59 10.72 -9.88 -12.71
C GLU A 59 10.96 -8.59 -11.93
N GLY A 60 12.16 -8.46 -11.35
CA GLY A 60 12.54 -7.31 -10.53
C GLY A 60 12.45 -5.97 -11.28
N ILE A 61 12.16 -4.90 -10.55
CA ILE A 61 12.03 -3.56 -11.15
C ILE A 61 13.41 -3.04 -11.59
N GLU A 62 13.55 -2.78 -12.89
CA GLU A 62 14.71 -2.08 -13.45
C GLU A 62 14.77 -0.63 -12.95
N ILE A 63 15.98 -0.15 -12.66
CA ILE A 63 16.26 1.24 -12.26
C ILE A 63 15.65 2.30 -13.20
N GLY A 64 15.47 2.00 -14.49
CA GLY A 64 14.84 2.90 -15.46
C GLY A 64 13.44 3.34 -15.03
N LYS A 65 12.63 2.42 -14.50
CA LYS A 65 11.26 2.73 -14.05
C LYS A 65 11.23 3.65 -12.84
N LEU A 66 12.17 3.49 -11.92
CA LEU A 66 12.34 4.38 -10.78
C LEU A 66 12.81 5.77 -11.19
N ARG A 67 13.66 5.87 -12.20
CA ARG A 67 14.09 7.16 -12.77
C ARG A 67 12.95 7.88 -13.47
N ASP A 68 12.14 7.16 -14.24
CA ASP A 68 10.95 7.70 -14.89
C ASP A 68 9.98 8.24 -13.83
N PHE A 69 9.69 7.45 -12.80
CA PHE A 69 8.82 7.87 -11.71
C PHE A 69 9.40 9.05 -10.92
N PHE A 70 10.71 9.07 -10.66
CA PHE A 70 11.37 10.24 -10.10
C PHE A 70 11.16 11.49 -10.95
N GLY A 71 11.28 11.39 -12.28
CA GLY A 71 11.00 12.49 -13.19
C GLY A 71 9.57 13.01 -13.06
N VAL A 72 8.60 12.11 -12.92
CA VAL A 72 7.19 12.44 -12.66
C VAL A 72 7.04 13.20 -11.33
N LEU A 73 7.54 12.64 -10.23
CA LEU A 73 7.46 13.28 -8.89
C LEU A 73 8.13 14.65 -8.88
N HIS A 74 9.31 14.74 -9.50
CA HIS A 74 10.04 15.99 -9.61
C HIS A 74 9.26 17.01 -10.41
N ASP A 75 8.64 16.63 -11.53
CA ASP A 75 7.87 17.56 -12.34
C ASP A 75 6.56 17.99 -11.67
N ILE A 76 5.87 17.11 -10.96
CA ILE A 76 4.67 17.45 -10.16
C ILE A 76 5.05 18.41 -9.01
N GLY A 77 6.10 18.09 -8.26
CA GLY A 77 6.54 18.85 -7.10
C GLY A 77 5.66 18.66 -5.86
N ASP A 78 6.24 18.91 -4.67
CA ASP A 78 5.55 18.79 -3.37
C ASP A 78 4.75 17.50 -3.16
N VAL A 79 5.27 16.39 -3.68
CA VAL A 79 4.64 15.06 -3.61
C VAL A 79 5.70 14.03 -3.21
N LYS A 80 5.33 13.13 -2.29
CA LYS A 80 6.16 11.97 -1.93
C LYS A 80 5.86 10.80 -2.85
N GLY A 81 6.89 10.01 -3.12
CA GLY A 81 6.77 8.82 -3.98
C GLY A 81 6.75 7.53 -3.17
N ILE A 82 5.77 6.67 -3.46
CA ILE A 82 5.82 5.26 -3.10
C ILE A 82 5.80 4.45 -4.39
N PHE A 83 6.76 3.55 -4.55
CA PHE A 83 6.81 2.62 -5.66
C PHE A 83 6.51 1.22 -5.12
N VAL A 84 5.51 0.55 -5.67
CA VAL A 84 5.07 -0.78 -5.24
C VAL A 84 5.37 -1.80 -6.32
N ALA A 85 6.03 -2.90 -5.96
CA ALA A 85 6.37 -3.99 -6.88
C ALA A 85 5.94 -5.36 -6.33
N LYS A 86 5.74 -6.34 -7.22
CA LYS A 86 5.44 -7.74 -6.84
C LYS A 86 6.68 -8.62 -6.63
N ALA A 87 7.80 -8.29 -7.28
CA ALA A 87 8.97 -9.16 -7.41
C ALA A 87 10.26 -8.53 -6.84
N GLY A 88 10.14 -7.52 -5.96
CA GLY A 88 11.28 -6.82 -5.37
C GLY A 88 12.05 -5.90 -6.33
N TYR A 89 13.25 -5.48 -5.88
CA TYR A 89 14.05 -4.43 -6.52
C TYR A 89 15.52 -4.83 -6.61
N ASP A 90 16.19 -4.47 -7.72
CA ASP A 90 17.63 -4.64 -7.82
C ASP A 90 18.41 -3.66 -6.91
N SER A 91 19.68 -3.95 -6.65
CA SER A 91 20.49 -3.11 -5.75
C SER A 91 20.70 -1.67 -6.24
N GLY A 92 20.66 -1.43 -7.55
CA GLY A 92 20.75 -0.10 -8.14
C GLY A 92 19.46 0.69 -7.95
N ALA A 93 18.32 0.04 -8.14
CA ALA A 93 16.98 0.55 -7.86
C ALA A 93 16.86 0.97 -6.38
N ILE A 94 17.27 0.11 -5.45
CA ILE A 94 17.26 0.40 -4.00
C ILE A 94 18.12 1.62 -3.68
N LYS A 95 19.37 1.65 -4.16
CA LYS A 95 20.29 2.78 -3.92
C LYS A 95 19.71 4.10 -4.44
N PHE A 96 19.15 4.07 -5.65
CA PHE A 96 18.54 5.24 -6.26
C PHE A 96 17.32 5.73 -5.47
N ALA A 97 16.40 4.81 -5.12
CA ALA A 97 15.21 5.13 -4.36
C ALA A 97 15.54 5.75 -2.99
N ASN A 98 16.52 5.17 -2.28
CA ASN A 98 16.99 5.70 -0.99
C ASN A 98 17.58 7.10 -1.12
N TYR A 99 18.39 7.35 -2.15
CA TYR A 99 19.00 8.67 -2.36
C TYR A 99 17.95 9.75 -2.65
N TYR A 100 16.91 9.42 -3.41
CA TYR A 100 15.86 10.35 -3.81
C TYR A 100 14.59 10.29 -2.93
N ASN A 101 14.64 9.60 -1.79
CA ASN A 101 13.53 9.45 -0.84
C ASN A 101 12.23 8.91 -1.48
N ILE A 102 12.35 7.92 -2.35
CA ILE A 102 11.21 7.14 -2.87
C ILE A 102 11.06 5.89 -2.01
N SER A 103 9.91 5.72 -1.36
CA SER A 103 9.64 4.51 -0.58
C SER A 103 9.41 3.34 -1.52
N LEU A 104 10.11 2.22 -1.28
CA LEU A 104 9.88 0.96 -1.98
C LEU A 104 8.98 0.06 -1.14
N GLN A 105 8.02 -0.62 -1.76
CA GLN A 105 7.08 -1.52 -1.08
C GLN A 105 6.87 -2.79 -1.90
N GLU A 106 6.83 -3.94 -1.25
CA GLU A 106 6.58 -5.22 -1.92
C GLU A 106 5.16 -5.71 -1.63
N ALA A 107 4.34 -5.82 -2.68
CA ALA A 107 3.03 -6.43 -2.61
C ALA A 107 3.11 -7.88 -3.11
N ARG A 108 3.70 -8.76 -2.30
CA ARG A 108 3.92 -10.18 -2.62
C ARG A 108 3.15 -11.11 -1.69
N VAL A 109 3.03 -12.37 -2.12
CA VAL A 109 2.53 -13.44 -1.24
C VAL A 109 3.52 -13.61 -0.08
N ALA A 110 2.99 -13.80 1.12
CA ALA A 110 3.81 -14.04 2.30
C ALA A 110 4.65 -15.31 2.12
N THR A 111 5.93 -15.23 2.46
CA THR A 111 6.86 -16.37 2.55
C THR A 111 6.93 -16.83 4.00
N ASP A 112 7.59 -17.97 4.24
CA ASP A 112 7.79 -18.48 5.61
C ASP A 112 8.58 -17.50 6.50
N GLU A 113 9.50 -16.72 5.91
CA GLU A 113 10.25 -15.67 6.60
C GLU A 113 9.35 -14.57 7.18
N ASP A 114 8.27 -14.18 6.49
CA ASP A 114 7.35 -13.14 6.97
C ASP A 114 6.60 -13.55 8.26
N TRP A 115 6.61 -14.84 8.57
CA TRP A 115 6.00 -15.43 9.77
C TRP A 115 6.99 -15.59 10.92
N GLU A 116 8.27 -15.25 10.74
CA GLU A 116 9.25 -15.31 11.83
C GLU A 116 8.82 -14.40 13.00
N GLY A 117 8.66 -15.01 14.17
CA GLY A 117 8.17 -14.33 15.37
C GLY A 117 6.68 -13.98 15.37
N ARG A 118 5.89 -14.50 14.41
CA ARG A 118 4.44 -14.26 14.29
C ARG A 118 3.68 -15.59 14.28
N VAL A 119 2.41 -15.57 14.69
CA VAL A 119 1.54 -16.75 14.62
C VAL A 119 1.04 -16.90 13.18
N LYS A 120 1.37 -18.03 12.54
CA LYS A 120 0.94 -18.37 11.18
C LYS A 120 -0.41 -19.10 11.15
N ASP A 121 -0.54 -20.15 11.96
CA ASP A 121 -1.71 -21.02 11.98
C ASP A 121 -2.40 -20.97 13.34
N ILE A 122 -3.72 -20.77 13.35
CA ILE A 122 -4.55 -20.88 14.55
C ILE A 122 -5.67 -21.87 14.27
N ASN A 123 -5.64 -23.01 14.96
CA ASN A 123 -6.63 -24.07 14.82
C ASN A 123 -7.45 -24.18 16.11
N PHE A 124 -8.76 -23.90 16.03
CA PHE A 124 -9.68 -24.05 17.16
C PHE A 124 -10.61 -25.24 16.94
N ASN A 125 -10.64 -26.15 17.90
CA ASN A 125 -11.70 -27.14 18.01
C ASN A 125 -12.56 -26.79 19.22
N VAL A 126 -13.83 -26.49 18.98
CA VAL A 126 -14.77 -26.12 20.04
C VAL A 126 -15.84 -27.19 20.13
N THR A 127 -15.97 -27.79 21.32
CA THR A 127 -17.08 -28.69 21.64
C THR A 127 -17.93 -28.04 22.73
N GLY A 128 -19.10 -27.56 22.33
CA GLY A 128 -20.09 -27.01 23.25
C GLY A 128 -20.97 -28.13 23.82
N CYS A 129 -21.16 -28.13 25.13
CA CYS A 129 -22.16 -28.96 25.78
C CYS A 129 -23.23 -28.05 26.37
N PHE A 130 -24.48 -28.25 25.96
CA PHE A 130 -25.61 -27.45 26.44
C PHE A 130 -26.55 -28.35 27.22
N VAL A 131 -26.90 -27.94 28.44
CA VAL A 131 -27.96 -28.60 29.21
C VAL A 131 -29.29 -28.09 28.68
N ARG A 132 -30.08 -28.99 28.10
CA ARG A 132 -31.45 -28.69 27.71
C ARG A 132 -32.34 -28.83 28.95
N ILE A 133 -32.81 -27.70 29.49
CA ILE A 133 -33.87 -27.72 30.51
C ILE A 133 -35.19 -27.93 29.77
N THR A 134 -35.83 -29.06 29.99
CA THR A 134 -37.21 -29.30 29.59
C THR A 134 -38.09 -29.18 30.83
N ASP A 135 -38.98 -28.19 30.87
CA ASP A 135 -39.99 -28.08 31.91
C ASP A 135 -40.97 -29.25 31.79
N ALA A 136 -40.90 -30.17 32.76
CA ALA A 136 -41.84 -31.26 32.91
C ALA A 136 -43.11 -30.74 33.62
N ASN A 137 -43.89 -29.90 32.95
CA ASN A 137 -45.23 -29.51 33.41
C ASN A 137 -46.13 -29.17 32.22
N GLN A 138 -46.49 -30.19 31.45
CA GLN A 138 -47.77 -30.25 30.74
C GLN A 138 -48.28 -31.70 30.83
N GLY A 139 -49.21 -31.92 31.77
CA GLY A 139 -49.88 -33.19 32.04
C GLY A 139 -50.78 -33.05 33.25
#